data_AF-A0A1V9A6Z9-F1
#
_entry.id   AF-A0A1V9A6Z9-F1
#
_cell.length_a   1.000
_cell.length_b   1.000
_cell.length_c   1.000
_cell.angle_alpha   90.00
_cell.angle_beta   90.00
_cell.angle_gamma   90.00
#
_symmetry.space_group_name_H-M   'P 1'
#
loop_
_entity.id
_entity.type
_entity.pdbx_description
1 polymer ?
#
loop_
_entity_poly.entity_id
_entity_poly.type
_entity_poly.pdbx_seq_one_letter_code
_entity_poly.pdbx_strand_id
1 'polypeptide(L)'
;MLKKKTAALGAGVLSALVAGGVAFAPAAVAAPEDSAYALGASGLVNIMKVPHVTGAGTDHLVHTELPGGANSLVRAGVFNSAVEEGYAKASAADVGLGLPGLPAIGVGMVTAECDDLSMGTSVADLKVGGKEVNLDQIAPNTEIVPDALQGVARITLNKQVDNGDGSRSVTALSVDLLDGTQTVDLARATCTEKPAEEPEPTTPKPEEPTEEPTTPPSEDDNNGGEAPGAEPDEDGQAPRPVPQPGHLDVTG
;
A
#
# COMPACT_ATOMS: atom_id res chain seq x y z
N MET A 1 -52.33 34.70 -22.41
CA MET A 1 -53.43 34.51 -21.43
C MET A 1 -53.91 33.06 -21.51
N LEU A 2 -54.44 32.53 -20.40
CA LEU A 2 -54.93 31.15 -20.13
C LEU A 2 -53.83 30.10 -19.86
N LYS A 3 -53.46 29.75 -18.62
CA LYS A 3 -54.14 29.18 -17.41
C LYS A 3 -54.10 27.64 -17.36
N LYS A 4 -53.41 27.17 -16.30
CA LYS A 4 -53.80 26.09 -15.35
C LYS A 4 -53.74 24.65 -15.93
N LYS A 5 -53.36 23.59 -15.20
CA LYS A 5 -53.36 23.28 -13.76
C LYS A 5 -52.56 21.97 -13.50
N THR A 6 -52.15 21.83 -12.25
CA THR A 6 -51.55 20.73 -11.47
C THR A 6 -52.16 19.33 -11.66
N ALA A 7 -51.35 18.27 -11.49
CA ALA A 7 -51.75 17.02 -10.83
C ALA A 7 -50.54 16.29 -10.22
N ALA A 8 -50.65 15.97 -8.94
CA ALA A 8 -49.77 15.08 -8.17
C ALA A 8 -50.46 13.71 -8.01
N LEU A 9 -49.66 12.67 -7.72
CA LEU A 9 -49.96 11.43 -6.96
C LEU A 9 -49.32 10.20 -7.63
N GLY A 10 -48.64 9.39 -6.82
CA GLY A 10 -48.15 8.08 -7.25
C GLY A 10 -47.25 7.39 -6.23
N ALA A 11 -47.70 7.26 -4.98
CA ALA A 11 -47.12 6.31 -4.03
C ALA A 11 -47.48 4.89 -4.49
N GLY A 12 -46.51 4.16 -5.02
CA GLY A 12 -46.65 2.76 -5.41
C GLY A 12 -46.25 1.84 -4.27
N VAL A 13 -47.23 1.41 -3.47
CA VAL A 13 -47.11 0.26 -2.57
C VAL A 13 -47.18 -1.00 -3.43
N LEU A 14 -46.12 -1.80 -3.46
CA LEU A 14 -46.14 -3.17 -3.97
C LEU A 14 -45.77 -4.11 -2.82
N SER A 15 -46.79 -4.51 -2.08
CA SER A 15 -46.76 -5.70 -1.24
C SER A 15 -47.30 -6.88 -2.06
N ALA A 16 -46.45 -7.85 -2.36
CA ALA A 16 -46.86 -9.20 -2.71
C ALA A 16 -46.03 -10.18 -1.87
N LEU A 17 -46.66 -10.67 -0.80
CA LEU A 17 -46.19 -11.79 0.01
C LEU A 17 -46.10 -13.06 -0.84
N VAL A 18 -44.90 -13.61 -0.97
CA VAL A 18 -44.70 -15.03 -1.31
C VAL A 18 -44.15 -15.72 -0.06
N ALA A 19 -45.03 -16.43 0.64
CA ALA A 19 -44.68 -17.33 1.73
C ALA A 19 -44.09 -18.62 1.15
N GLY A 20 -42.77 -18.62 0.95
CA GLY A 20 -41.97 -19.77 0.55
C GLY A 20 -40.53 -19.47 0.95
N GLY A 21 -40.14 -19.89 2.16
CA GLY A 21 -38.88 -19.54 2.79
C GLY A 21 -37.68 -20.14 2.07
N VAL A 22 -37.17 -19.42 1.07
CA VAL A 22 -35.77 -19.56 0.65
C VAL A 22 -34.98 -18.68 1.60
N ALA A 23 -34.30 -19.30 2.57
CA ALA A 23 -33.31 -18.60 3.37
C ALA A 23 -32.15 -18.26 2.43
N PHE A 24 -32.19 -17.07 1.84
CA PHE A 24 -30.99 -16.48 1.27
C PHE A 24 -30.06 -16.21 2.45
N ALA A 25 -29.13 -17.13 2.71
CA ALA A 25 -27.99 -16.83 3.54
C ALA A 25 -27.36 -15.54 2.97
N PRO A 26 -26.97 -14.57 3.81
CA PRO A 26 -26.24 -13.42 3.32
C PRO A 26 -25.05 -13.96 2.53
N ALA A 27 -24.94 -13.56 1.25
CA ALA A 27 -23.74 -13.85 0.49
C ALA A 27 -22.59 -13.26 1.31
N ALA A 28 -21.64 -14.11 1.73
CA ALA A 28 -20.43 -13.65 2.37
C ALA A 28 -19.73 -12.74 1.36
N VAL A 29 -19.82 -11.43 1.59
CA VAL A 29 -19.05 -10.45 0.83
C VAL A 29 -17.63 -10.63 1.33
N ALA A 30 -16.70 -10.95 0.43
CA ALA A 30 -15.28 -11.02 0.79
C ALA A 30 -14.89 -9.66 1.39
N ALA A 31 -14.19 -9.68 2.52
CA ALA A 31 -13.64 -8.47 3.10
C ALA A 31 -12.69 -7.82 2.08
N PRO A 32 -12.61 -6.48 2.01
CA PRO A 32 -11.61 -5.82 1.19
C PRO A 32 -10.22 -6.29 1.63
N GLU A 33 -9.33 -6.53 0.67
CA GLU A 33 -7.97 -6.99 0.93
C GLU A 33 -6.95 -6.00 0.37
N ASP A 34 -5.85 -5.83 1.09
CA ASP A 34 -4.71 -5.06 0.61
C ASP A 34 -4.10 -5.71 -0.64
N SER A 35 -3.75 -4.90 -1.63
CA SER A 35 -3.20 -5.41 -2.89
C SER A 35 -2.31 -4.39 -3.61
N ALA A 36 -1.34 -4.89 -4.37
CA ALA A 36 -0.44 -4.06 -5.17
C ALA A 36 -0.13 -4.72 -6.51
N TYR A 37 0.01 -3.90 -7.57
CA TYR A 37 0.63 -4.32 -8.82
C TYR A 37 1.45 -3.21 -9.46
N ALA A 38 2.54 -3.58 -10.13
CA ALA A 38 3.41 -2.58 -10.76
C ALA A 38 3.00 -2.20 -12.19
N LEU A 39 2.42 -3.13 -12.96
CA LEU A 39 1.98 -2.88 -14.33
C LEU A 39 0.65 -3.59 -14.57
N GLY A 40 -0.30 -2.88 -15.17
CA GLY A 40 -1.53 -3.48 -15.69
C GLY A 40 -2.04 -2.68 -16.89
N ALA A 41 -2.67 -3.35 -17.84
CA ALA A 41 -3.29 -2.67 -18.97
C ALA A 41 -4.60 -3.35 -19.35
N SER A 42 -5.61 -2.56 -19.70
CA SER A 42 -6.94 -3.03 -20.09
C SER A 42 -7.41 -2.32 -21.35
N GLY A 43 -8.22 -2.99 -22.16
CA GLY A 43 -8.75 -2.45 -23.40
C GLY A 43 -8.43 -3.36 -24.58
N LEU A 44 -7.99 -2.77 -25.69
CA LEU A 44 -7.61 -3.50 -26.92
C LEU A 44 -6.48 -4.50 -26.68
N VAL A 45 -5.52 -4.15 -25.83
CA VAL A 45 -4.42 -5.02 -25.41
C VAL A 45 -4.47 -5.14 -23.90
N ASN A 46 -4.67 -6.36 -23.44
CA ASN A 46 -4.71 -6.67 -22.02
C ASN A 46 -3.34 -7.13 -21.53
N ILE A 47 -2.79 -6.43 -20.54
CA ILE A 47 -1.64 -6.88 -19.76
C ILE A 47 -2.19 -7.24 -18.39
N MET A 48 -2.08 -8.53 -18.04
CA MET A 48 -2.41 -8.97 -16.69
C MET A 48 -1.58 -8.20 -15.68
N LYS A 49 -2.15 -7.93 -14.50
CA LYS A 49 -1.45 -7.25 -13.41
C LYS A 49 -0.17 -8.02 -13.05
N VAL A 50 0.99 -7.40 -13.21
CA VAL A 50 2.29 -8.02 -12.99
C VAL A 50 3.34 -7.05 -12.42
N PRO A 51 4.17 -7.50 -11.46
CA PRO A 51 3.79 -8.52 -10.47
C PRO A 51 2.50 -8.08 -9.75
N HIS A 52 1.78 -9.01 -9.13
CA HIS A 52 0.54 -8.71 -8.42
C HIS A 52 0.49 -9.50 -7.11
N VAL A 53 0.30 -8.77 -6.01
CA VAL A 53 0.22 -9.32 -4.66
C VAL A 53 -1.14 -8.96 -4.08
N THR A 54 -1.75 -9.91 -3.38
CA THR A 54 -2.99 -9.73 -2.60
C THR A 54 -2.78 -10.39 -1.25
N GLY A 55 -3.11 -9.67 -0.17
CA GLY A 55 -2.69 -10.03 1.18
C GLY A 55 -1.19 -9.86 1.38
N ALA A 56 -0.68 -10.23 2.55
CA ALA A 56 0.71 -10.01 2.91
C ALA A 56 1.69 -10.75 1.97
N GLY A 57 2.66 -10.03 1.41
CA GLY A 57 3.67 -10.60 0.53
C GLY A 57 4.44 -9.59 -0.30
N THR A 58 5.43 -10.08 -1.05
CA THR A 58 6.25 -9.28 -1.96
C THR A 58 6.50 -10.05 -3.25
N ASP A 59 6.54 -9.36 -4.38
CA ASP A 59 6.86 -9.94 -5.68
C ASP A 59 7.60 -8.92 -6.56
N HIS A 60 8.44 -9.43 -7.47
CA HIS A 60 9.28 -8.62 -8.35
C HIS A 60 9.39 -9.24 -9.74
N LEU A 61 9.41 -8.39 -10.76
CA LEU A 61 9.55 -8.81 -12.15
C LEU A 61 10.52 -7.88 -12.87
N VAL A 62 11.46 -8.46 -13.60
CA VAL A 62 12.29 -7.72 -14.57
C VAL A 62 11.89 -8.16 -15.95
N HIS A 63 11.63 -7.21 -16.84
CA HIS A 63 11.23 -7.55 -18.19
C HIS A 63 11.69 -6.54 -19.23
N THR A 64 11.85 -7.03 -20.46
CA THR A 64 12.26 -6.21 -21.61
C THR A 64 11.11 -5.93 -22.57
N GLU A 65 10.11 -6.79 -22.73
CA GLU A 65 9.02 -6.53 -23.70
C GLU A 65 7.66 -7.10 -23.24
N LEU A 66 6.72 -6.25 -22.78
CA LEU A 66 5.35 -6.68 -22.42
C LEU A 66 4.25 -6.08 -23.32
N PRO A 67 3.35 -6.90 -23.89
CA PRO A 67 3.54 -8.33 -24.13
C PRO A 67 4.71 -8.56 -25.10
N GLY A 68 5.29 -9.76 -25.12
CA GLY A 68 6.44 -10.04 -25.99
C GLY A 68 6.12 -9.92 -27.49
N GLY A 69 7.12 -9.56 -28.30
CA GLY A 69 7.05 -9.54 -29.76
C GLY A 69 6.75 -8.15 -30.34
N ALA A 70 6.37 -8.11 -31.63
CA ALA A 70 6.29 -6.87 -32.41
C ALA A 70 5.25 -5.83 -31.93
N ASN A 71 4.33 -6.23 -31.04
CA ASN A 71 3.29 -5.37 -30.47
C ASN A 71 3.55 -5.04 -29.00
N SER A 72 4.81 -5.10 -28.57
CA SER A 72 5.19 -4.77 -27.20
C SER A 72 4.81 -3.33 -26.87
N LEU A 73 4.03 -3.18 -25.79
CA LEU A 73 3.63 -1.88 -25.28
C LEU A 73 4.65 -1.34 -24.28
N VAL A 74 5.44 -2.22 -23.64
CA VAL A 74 6.38 -1.88 -22.58
C VAL A 74 7.76 -2.45 -22.91
N ARG A 75 8.78 -1.60 -23.07
CA ARG A 75 10.11 -1.95 -23.63
C ARG A 75 11.24 -2.20 -22.63
N ALA A 76 11.00 -1.97 -21.36
CA ALA A 76 11.90 -2.31 -20.27
C ALA A 76 11.15 -2.00 -18.98
N GLY A 77 11.49 -2.69 -17.90
CA GLY A 77 11.08 -2.28 -16.58
C GLY A 77 11.56 -3.23 -15.50
N VAL A 78 11.88 -2.65 -14.35
CA VAL A 78 11.97 -3.35 -13.09
C VAL A 78 10.72 -3.02 -12.31
N PHE A 79 9.98 -4.03 -11.91
CA PHE A 79 8.66 -3.93 -11.32
C PHE A 79 8.66 -4.58 -9.95
N ASN A 80 8.16 -3.89 -8.93
CA ASN A 80 8.05 -4.44 -7.58
C ASN A 80 6.66 -4.19 -7.01
N SER A 81 6.19 -5.12 -6.19
CA SER A 81 4.95 -5.00 -5.43
C SER A 81 5.13 -5.61 -4.06
N ALA A 82 4.65 -4.92 -3.04
CA ALA A 82 4.73 -5.32 -1.64
C ALA A 82 3.43 -4.96 -0.96
N VAL A 83 2.95 -5.83 -0.09
CA VAL A 83 1.72 -5.68 0.66
C VAL A 83 1.94 -6.21 2.06
N GLU A 84 1.49 -5.46 3.05
CA GLU A 84 1.40 -5.82 4.45
C GLU A 84 0.01 -5.40 4.95
N GLU A 85 -0.32 -5.71 6.20
CA GLU A 85 -1.62 -5.36 6.75
C GLU A 85 -1.79 -3.84 6.87
N GLY A 86 -2.79 -3.30 6.16
CA GLY A 86 -3.04 -1.86 6.04
C GLY A 86 -2.02 -1.10 5.18
N TYR A 87 -1.11 -1.82 4.50
CA TYR A 87 -0.03 -1.22 3.73
C TYR A 87 0.12 -1.86 2.35
N ALA A 88 0.28 -1.04 1.32
CA ALA A 88 0.58 -1.51 -0.02
C ALA A 88 1.53 -0.57 -0.74
N LYS A 89 2.47 -1.15 -1.48
CA LYS A 89 3.45 -0.41 -2.28
C LYS A 89 3.68 -1.08 -3.62
N ALA A 90 3.70 -0.26 -4.66
CA ALA A 90 4.11 -0.69 -5.99
C ALA A 90 5.13 0.30 -6.55
N SER A 91 6.10 -0.21 -7.29
CA SER A 91 7.07 0.64 -7.99
C SER A 91 7.45 0.06 -9.34
N ALA A 92 7.81 0.95 -10.25
CA ALA A 92 8.36 0.57 -11.53
C ALA A 92 9.52 1.51 -11.89
N ALA A 93 10.60 0.98 -12.43
CA ALA A 93 11.77 1.74 -12.86
C ALA A 93 12.14 1.41 -14.32
N ASP A 94 12.74 2.38 -15.01
CA ASP A 94 13.19 2.28 -16.39
C ASP A 94 12.09 1.84 -17.38
N VAL A 95 10.90 2.41 -17.24
CA VAL A 95 9.72 2.00 -18.03
C VAL A 95 9.60 2.82 -19.30
N GLY A 96 9.55 2.14 -20.45
CA GLY A 96 9.24 2.73 -21.74
C GLY A 96 7.93 2.22 -22.31
N LEU A 97 6.89 3.06 -22.35
CA LEU A 97 5.62 2.77 -23.00
C LEU A 97 5.68 3.18 -24.49
N GLY A 98 5.53 2.20 -25.38
CA GLY A 98 5.57 2.36 -26.82
C GLY A 98 4.26 1.91 -27.46
N LEU A 99 3.37 2.84 -27.76
CA LEU A 99 2.08 2.55 -28.38
C LEU A 99 2.14 2.88 -29.88
N PRO A 100 1.63 2.01 -30.78
CA PRO A 100 1.64 2.28 -32.21
C PRO A 100 0.97 3.62 -32.55
N GLY A 101 1.66 4.46 -33.33
CA GLY A 101 1.15 5.76 -33.77
C GLY A 101 1.21 6.87 -32.72
N LEU A 102 1.75 6.60 -31.53
CA LEU A 102 1.90 7.59 -30.46
C LEU A 102 3.36 7.87 -30.12
N PRO A 103 3.67 9.08 -29.63
CA PRO A 103 4.95 9.36 -29.00
C PRO A 103 5.22 8.37 -27.86
N ALA A 104 6.46 7.89 -27.75
CA ALA A 104 6.85 7.05 -26.62
C ALA A 104 6.77 7.84 -25.31
N ILE A 105 6.29 7.19 -24.26
CA ILE A 105 6.27 7.71 -22.89
C ILE A 105 7.36 6.95 -22.12
N GLY A 106 8.32 7.66 -21.55
CA GLY A 106 9.39 7.08 -20.73
C GLY A 106 9.27 7.55 -19.30
N VAL A 107 9.61 6.69 -18.34
CA VAL A 107 9.63 7.03 -16.91
C VAL A 107 10.84 6.37 -16.27
N GLY A 108 11.66 7.16 -15.59
CA GLY A 108 12.82 6.63 -14.87
C GLY A 108 12.40 5.86 -13.62
N MET A 109 11.47 6.41 -12.84
CA MET A 109 10.92 5.75 -11.66
C MET A 109 9.52 6.25 -11.35
N VAL A 110 8.64 5.32 -10.98
CA VAL A 110 7.36 5.61 -10.32
C VAL A 110 7.21 4.78 -9.07
N THR A 111 6.57 5.34 -8.06
CA THR A 111 6.18 4.64 -6.84
C THR A 111 4.80 5.09 -6.41
N ALA A 112 3.98 4.14 -6.00
CA ALA A 112 2.72 4.37 -5.31
C ALA A 112 2.76 3.66 -3.97
N GLU A 113 2.29 4.35 -2.94
CA GLU A 113 2.30 3.89 -1.56
C GLU A 113 0.96 4.22 -0.92
N CYS A 114 0.39 3.24 -0.23
CA CYS A 114 -0.84 3.33 0.51
C CYS A 114 -0.54 2.79 1.91
N ASP A 115 -0.69 3.62 2.93
CA ASP A 115 -0.40 3.30 4.33
C ASP A 115 -1.57 3.80 5.17
N ASP A 116 -2.34 2.88 5.75
CA ASP A 116 -3.52 3.17 6.57
C ASP A 116 -4.44 4.23 5.93
N LEU A 117 -4.89 3.94 4.71
CA LEU A 117 -5.73 4.81 3.85
C LEU A 117 -5.09 6.15 3.42
N SER A 118 -3.83 6.40 3.80
CA SER A 118 -3.02 7.55 3.37
C SER A 118 -2.26 7.18 2.10
N MET A 119 -2.43 7.99 1.06
CA MET A 119 -1.92 7.68 -0.28
C MET A 119 -0.86 8.69 -0.73
N GLY A 120 0.24 8.18 -1.26
CA GLY A 120 1.33 8.97 -1.80
C GLY A 120 1.88 8.39 -3.10
N THR A 121 2.46 9.25 -3.94
CA THR A 121 3.13 8.83 -5.16
C THR A 121 4.37 9.65 -5.42
N SER A 122 5.36 9.04 -6.07
CA SER A 122 6.54 9.71 -6.60
C SER A 122 6.72 9.33 -8.06
N VAL A 123 7.10 10.30 -8.89
CA VAL A 123 7.37 10.12 -10.32
C VAL A 123 8.62 10.91 -10.67
N ALA A 124 9.58 10.23 -11.30
CA ALA A 124 10.86 10.81 -11.71
C ALA A 124 11.13 10.54 -13.20
N ASP A 125 11.76 11.51 -13.85
CA ASP A 125 12.21 11.44 -15.25
C ASP A 125 11.09 11.09 -16.24
N LEU A 126 9.89 11.65 -16.04
CA LEU A 126 8.79 11.50 -17.00
C LEU A 126 9.14 12.19 -18.32
N LYS A 127 9.09 11.44 -19.42
CA LYS A 127 9.40 11.92 -20.77
C LYS A 127 8.28 11.53 -21.73
N VAL A 128 7.92 12.43 -22.63
CA VAL A 128 6.93 12.18 -23.68
C VAL A 128 7.49 12.64 -25.02
N GLY A 129 7.60 11.70 -25.97
CA GLY A 129 8.27 11.95 -27.25
C GLY A 129 9.73 12.39 -27.09
N GLY A 130 10.40 11.90 -26.04
CA GLY A 130 11.78 12.26 -25.71
C GLY A 130 11.95 13.62 -25.01
N LYS A 131 10.88 14.39 -24.80
CA LYS A 131 10.91 15.64 -24.04
C LYS A 131 10.55 15.39 -22.58
N GLU A 132 11.32 15.96 -21.68
CA GLU A 132 11.04 15.90 -20.25
C GLU A 132 9.77 16.69 -19.90
N VAL A 133 8.95 16.12 -19.03
CA VAL A 133 7.77 16.76 -18.47
C VAL A 133 8.14 17.22 -17.06
N ASN A 134 8.07 18.53 -16.82
CA ASN A 134 8.37 19.08 -15.51
C ASN A 134 7.22 18.79 -14.54
N LEU A 135 7.55 18.22 -13.38
CA LEU A 135 6.61 17.84 -12.32
C LEU A 135 6.99 18.57 -11.04
N ASP A 136 6.49 19.80 -10.87
CA ASP A 136 6.77 20.59 -9.67
C ASP A 136 6.06 20.01 -8.43
N GLN A 137 4.74 19.78 -8.56
CA GLN A 137 3.90 19.22 -7.51
C GLN A 137 2.84 18.31 -8.14
N ILE A 138 2.69 17.11 -7.59
CA ILE A 138 1.71 16.12 -8.05
C ILE A 138 0.58 16.03 -7.03
N ALA A 139 -0.40 16.90 -7.17
CA ALA A 139 -1.64 16.82 -6.39
C ALA A 139 -2.42 15.53 -6.72
N PRO A 140 -3.34 15.08 -5.85
CA PRO A 140 -4.22 13.97 -6.18
C PRO A 140 -4.97 14.20 -7.50
N ASN A 141 -5.01 13.16 -8.34
CA ASN A 141 -5.67 13.16 -9.65
C ASN A 141 -5.17 14.26 -10.61
N THR A 142 -3.85 14.53 -10.61
CA THR A 142 -3.25 15.52 -11.52
C THR A 142 -3.27 15.01 -12.94
N GLU A 143 -4.02 15.67 -13.83
CA GLU A 143 -4.04 15.35 -15.25
C GLU A 143 -3.05 16.21 -16.02
N ILE A 144 -2.26 15.57 -16.88
CA ILE A 144 -1.37 16.23 -17.84
C ILE A 144 -1.69 15.72 -19.25
N VAL A 145 -1.73 16.66 -20.19
CA VAL A 145 -1.90 16.38 -21.62
C VAL A 145 -0.80 17.10 -22.38
N PRO A 146 0.39 16.49 -22.50
CA PRO A 146 1.46 17.04 -23.32
C PRO A 146 0.99 17.30 -24.75
N ASP A 147 1.52 18.33 -25.40
CA ASP A 147 1.13 18.70 -26.78
C ASP A 147 1.18 17.53 -27.77
N ALA A 148 2.15 16.63 -27.59
CA ALA A 148 2.33 15.47 -28.45
C ALA A 148 1.22 14.40 -28.29
N LEU A 149 0.41 14.48 -27.23
CA LEU A 149 -0.65 13.54 -26.88
C LEU A 149 -2.06 14.14 -27.00
N GLN A 150 -2.19 15.41 -27.40
CA GLN A 150 -3.48 16.08 -27.52
C GLN A 150 -4.45 15.31 -28.44
N GLY A 151 -5.64 15.03 -27.91
CA GLY A 151 -6.70 14.33 -28.63
C GLY A 151 -6.51 12.83 -28.79
N VAL A 152 -5.43 12.25 -28.25
CA VAL A 152 -5.15 10.81 -28.38
C VAL A 152 -4.85 10.11 -27.06
N ALA A 153 -4.27 10.82 -26.09
CA ALA A 153 -4.01 10.26 -24.76
C ALA A 153 -4.04 11.32 -23.66
N ARG A 154 -4.38 10.89 -22.45
CA ARG A 154 -4.27 11.66 -21.20
C ARG A 154 -3.42 10.88 -20.22
N ILE A 155 -2.58 11.57 -19.48
CA ILE A 155 -1.81 10.97 -18.38
C ILE A 155 -2.37 11.53 -17.08
N THR A 156 -2.82 10.66 -16.18
CA THR A 156 -3.21 11.02 -14.83
C THR A 156 -2.14 10.54 -13.86
N LEU A 157 -1.52 11.47 -13.17
CA LEU A 157 -0.57 11.21 -12.10
C LEU A 157 -1.28 11.22 -10.75
N ASN A 158 -0.80 10.41 -9.81
CA ASN A 158 -1.37 10.30 -8.46
C ASN A 158 -2.89 10.07 -8.50
N LYS A 159 -3.34 9.12 -9.33
CA LYS A 159 -4.76 8.81 -9.46
C LYS A 159 -5.23 8.11 -8.20
N GLN A 160 -6.11 8.74 -7.44
CA GLN A 160 -6.63 8.22 -6.17
C GLN A 160 -8.11 7.89 -6.31
N VAL A 161 -8.49 6.71 -5.81
CA VAL A 161 -9.84 6.17 -5.91
C VAL A 161 -10.28 5.62 -4.56
N ASP A 162 -11.45 6.06 -4.11
CA ASP A 162 -12.19 5.39 -3.03
C ASP A 162 -13.01 4.28 -3.67
N ASN A 163 -12.77 3.04 -3.25
CA ASN A 163 -13.39 1.86 -3.86
C ASN A 163 -14.81 1.60 -3.32
N GLY A 164 -15.24 2.31 -2.27
CA GLY A 164 -16.56 2.16 -1.66
C GLY A 164 -16.75 0.90 -0.79
N ASP A 165 -15.72 0.07 -0.68
CA ASP A 165 -15.67 -1.12 0.19
C ASP A 165 -14.86 -0.89 1.47
N GLY A 166 -14.39 0.34 1.71
CA GLY A 166 -13.50 0.69 2.81
C GLY A 166 -12.02 0.68 2.45
N SER A 167 -11.66 0.22 1.24
CA SER A 167 -10.30 0.35 0.71
C SER A 167 -10.12 1.60 -0.13
N ARG A 168 -8.86 2.05 -0.23
CA ARG A 168 -8.46 3.12 -1.14
C ARG A 168 -7.33 2.65 -2.05
N SER A 169 -7.38 3.08 -3.30
CA SER A 169 -6.33 2.81 -4.28
C SER A 169 -5.64 4.07 -4.74
N VAL A 170 -4.34 3.98 -4.95
CA VAL A 170 -3.53 5.01 -5.61
C VAL A 170 -2.72 4.40 -6.74
N THR A 171 -2.73 5.06 -7.90
CA THR A 171 -1.91 4.73 -9.06
C THR A 171 -0.95 5.89 -9.33
N ALA A 172 0.36 5.61 -9.40
CA ALA A 172 1.37 6.65 -9.64
C ALA A 172 1.21 7.31 -11.01
N LEU A 173 1.00 6.50 -12.05
CA LEU A 173 0.80 6.98 -13.41
C LEU A 173 -0.21 6.09 -14.14
N SER A 174 -1.29 6.71 -14.65
CA SER A 174 -2.31 6.07 -15.47
C SER A 174 -2.35 6.76 -16.83
N VAL A 175 -2.23 6.02 -17.92
CA VAL A 175 -2.37 6.52 -19.28
C VAL A 175 -3.71 6.05 -19.83
N ASP A 176 -4.59 7.00 -20.14
CA ASP A 176 -5.86 6.80 -20.81
C ASP A 176 -5.70 7.16 -22.29
N LEU A 177 -6.09 6.24 -23.16
CA LEU A 177 -5.98 6.38 -24.61
C LEU A 177 -7.36 6.35 -25.24
N LEU A 178 -7.60 7.31 -26.14
CA LEU A 178 -8.84 7.40 -26.92
C LEU A 178 -10.08 7.28 -26.04
N ASP A 179 -10.14 8.08 -24.96
CA ASP A 179 -11.25 8.17 -24.02
C ASP A 179 -11.63 6.84 -23.36
N GLY A 180 -10.64 6.14 -22.83
CA GLY A 180 -10.80 4.90 -22.06
C GLY A 180 -10.84 3.63 -22.92
N THR A 181 -10.61 3.75 -24.23
CA THR A 181 -10.50 2.57 -25.12
C THR A 181 -9.34 1.67 -24.73
N GLN A 182 -8.24 2.27 -24.24
CA GLN A 182 -7.11 1.56 -23.66
C GLN A 182 -6.62 2.32 -22.43
N THR A 183 -6.35 1.59 -21.36
CA THR A 183 -5.74 2.13 -20.15
C THR A 183 -4.48 1.35 -19.82
N VAL A 184 -3.44 2.06 -19.38
CA VAL A 184 -2.22 1.47 -18.83
C VAL A 184 -1.95 2.11 -17.47
N ASP A 185 -1.88 1.28 -16.44
CA ASP A 185 -1.58 1.70 -15.08
C ASP A 185 -0.18 1.23 -14.68
N LEU A 186 0.62 2.16 -14.14
CA LEU A 186 1.92 1.90 -13.55
C LEU A 186 1.90 2.23 -12.07
N ALA A 187 2.39 1.26 -11.28
CA ALA A 187 2.45 1.25 -9.83
C ALA A 187 1.11 1.61 -9.19
N ARG A 188 0.25 0.60 -8.97
CA ARG A 188 -0.98 0.74 -8.18
C ARG A 188 -0.84 0.02 -6.85
N ALA A 189 -1.19 0.73 -5.78
CA ALA A 189 -1.30 0.20 -4.43
C ALA A 189 -2.73 0.40 -3.91
N THR A 190 -3.25 -0.57 -3.18
CA THR A 190 -4.57 -0.54 -2.54
C THR A 190 -4.42 -1.01 -1.11
N CYS A 191 -4.87 -0.21 -0.16
CA CYS A 191 -4.85 -0.53 1.26
C CYS A 191 -6.21 -0.29 1.91
N THR A 192 -6.44 -1.01 3.00
CA THR A 192 -7.54 -0.89 3.93
C THR A 192 -7.07 -0.23 5.23
N GLU A 193 -8.00 0.11 6.11
CA GLU A 193 -7.68 0.59 7.46
C GLU A 193 -7.00 -0.53 8.25
N LYS A 194 -5.88 -0.22 8.91
CA LYS A 194 -5.20 -1.20 9.74
C LYS A 194 -6.07 -1.54 10.95
N PRO A 195 -6.25 -2.83 11.31
CA PRO A 195 -6.93 -3.19 12.54
C PRO A 195 -6.24 -2.57 13.75
N ALA A 196 -7.04 -2.03 14.67
CA ALA A 196 -6.52 -1.53 15.93
C ALA A 196 -5.83 -2.68 16.68
N GLU A 197 -4.58 -2.47 17.10
CA GLU A 197 -3.90 -3.42 17.98
C GLU A 197 -4.73 -3.59 19.26
N GLU A 198 -5.10 -4.83 19.57
CA GLU A 198 -5.77 -5.11 20.85
C GLU A 198 -4.81 -4.69 21.97
N PRO A 199 -5.31 -3.99 23.01
CA PRO A 199 -4.46 -3.62 24.13
C PRO A 199 -3.86 -4.90 24.72
N GLU A 200 -2.53 -4.94 24.83
CA GLU A 200 -1.87 -6.05 25.51
C GLU A 200 -2.52 -6.24 26.89
N PRO A 201 -2.87 -7.46 27.28
CA PRO A 201 -3.44 -7.71 28.60
C PRO A 201 -2.46 -7.17 29.64
N THR A 202 -2.88 -6.11 30.33
CA THR A 202 -2.09 -5.55 31.42
C THR A 202 -1.94 -6.64 32.47
N THR A 203 -0.77 -7.26 32.50
CA THR A 203 -0.39 -8.14 33.59
C THR A 203 -0.38 -7.25 34.83
N PRO A 204 -1.13 -7.56 35.90
CA PRO A 204 -1.10 -6.75 37.10
C PRO A 204 0.34 -6.66 37.57
N LYS A 205 0.88 -5.43 37.57
CA LYS A 205 2.19 -5.13 38.16
C LYS A 205 2.15 -5.68 39.60
N PRO A 206 3.06 -6.59 39.98
CA PRO A 206 3.17 -7.01 41.37
C PRO A 206 3.29 -5.77 42.25
N GLU A 207 2.42 -5.64 43.25
CA GLU A 207 2.57 -4.61 44.27
C GLU A 207 3.96 -4.76 44.88
N GLU A 208 4.80 -3.73 44.72
CA GLU A 208 6.06 -3.66 45.45
C GLU A 208 5.70 -3.64 46.95
N PRO A 209 6.25 -4.57 47.76
CA PRO A 209 6.07 -4.49 49.20
C PRO A 209 6.63 -3.16 49.69
N THR A 210 5.78 -2.37 50.34
CA THR A 210 6.19 -1.15 51.03
C THR A 210 7.00 -1.56 52.26
N GLU A 211 8.31 -1.76 52.09
CA GLU A 211 9.23 -1.85 53.22
C GLU A 211 9.63 -0.42 53.62
N GLU A 212 9.05 0.07 54.72
CA GLU A 212 9.66 1.16 55.48
C GLU A 212 11.01 0.65 56.05
N PRO A 213 12.14 1.31 55.76
CA PRO A 213 13.40 0.93 56.39
C PRO A 213 13.43 1.48 57.81
N THR A 214 13.27 0.60 58.80
CA THR A 214 13.70 0.89 60.17
C THR A 214 15.22 0.81 60.18
N THR A 215 15.90 1.94 60.38
CA THR A 215 17.35 2.03 60.56
C THR A 215 17.85 1.15 61.72
N PRO A 216 18.75 0.18 61.49
CA PRO A 216 19.55 -0.44 62.54
C PRO A 216 20.83 0.39 62.78
N PRO A 217 21.45 0.28 63.97
CA PRO A 217 22.58 1.10 64.37
C PRO A 217 23.85 0.75 63.60
N SER A 218 24.67 1.77 63.40
CA SER A 218 26.03 1.68 62.86
C SER A 218 26.92 0.81 63.75
N GLU A 219 27.51 -0.24 63.19
CA GLU A 219 28.76 -0.83 63.67
C GLU A 219 29.65 -1.13 62.46
N ASP A 220 30.89 -0.67 62.58
CA ASP A 220 32.02 -0.91 61.69
C ASP A 220 32.27 -2.41 61.49
N ASP A 221 32.48 -2.87 60.26
CA ASP A 221 33.66 -3.68 59.89
C ASP A 221 33.69 -4.10 58.41
N ASN A 222 34.92 -4.11 57.88
CA ASN A 222 35.36 -4.44 56.53
C ASN A 222 34.92 -5.85 56.05
N ASN A 223 34.40 -5.99 54.81
CA ASN A 223 35.02 -6.83 53.75
C ASN A 223 34.26 -6.74 52.40
N GLY A 224 35.02 -6.77 51.31
CA GLY A 224 34.55 -6.43 49.96
C GLY A 224 33.74 -7.47 49.20
N GLY A 225 33.28 -7.03 48.02
CA GLY A 225 32.63 -7.86 47.01
C GLY A 225 31.70 -7.07 46.08
N GLU A 226 32.20 -6.09 45.34
CA GLU A 226 31.48 -5.50 44.20
C GLU A 226 31.18 -6.59 43.18
N ALA A 227 29.89 -6.81 42.89
CA ALA A 227 29.46 -7.63 41.78
C ALA A 227 29.71 -6.86 40.47
N PRO A 228 30.57 -7.35 39.55
CA PRO A 228 30.92 -6.59 38.36
C PRO A 228 29.84 -6.74 37.29
N GLY A 229 29.37 -5.62 36.73
CA GLY A 229 28.78 -5.61 35.38
C GLY A 229 27.41 -4.97 35.18
N ALA A 230 26.92 -4.11 36.08
CA ALA A 230 25.67 -3.38 35.83
C ALA A 230 25.87 -2.02 35.14
N GLU A 231 27.08 -1.47 35.17
CA GLU A 231 27.38 -0.12 34.67
C GLU A 231 28.48 -0.14 33.61
N PRO A 232 28.42 0.71 32.57
CA PRO A 232 29.52 0.92 31.63
C PRO A 232 30.80 1.33 32.37
N ASP A 233 31.97 0.93 31.86
CA ASP A 233 33.24 1.39 32.42
C ASP A 233 33.47 2.89 32.18
N GLU A 234 34.51 3.46 32.80
CA GLU A 234 34.86 4.89 32.68
C GLU A 234 35.13 5.33 31.22
N ASP A 235 35.36 4.38 30.31
CA ASP A 235 35.55 4.58 28.87
C ASP A 235 34.25 4.40 28.06
N GLY A 236 33.12 4.15 28.71
CA GLY A 236 31.79 4.00 28.10
C GLY A 236 31.57 2.69 27.36
N GLN A 237 32.40 1.67 27.59
CA GLN A 237 32.15 0.34 27.03
C GLN A 237 31.11 -0.41 27.88
N ALA A 238 30.14 -1.01 27.17
CA ALA A 238 29.12 -1.84 27.80
C ALA A 238 29.75 -3.11 28.43
N PRO A 239 29.23 -3.59 29.58
CA PRO A 239 29.71 -4.80 30.23
C PRO A 239 29.66 -6.00 29.29
N ARG A 240 30.73 -6.80 29.26
CA ARG A 240 30.74 -8.06 28.49
C ARG A 240 29.83 -9.08 29.16
N PRO A 241 28.86 -9.68 28.45
CA PRO A 241 28.00 -10.71 29.03
C PRO A 241 28.83 -11.90 29.51
N VAL A 242 28.61 -12.33 30.74
CA VAL A 242 29.22 -13.56 31.27
C VAL A 242 28.30 -14.73 30.91
N PRO A 243 28.78 -15.76 30.19
CA PRO A 243 27.97 -16.94 29.88
C PRO A 243 27.50 -17.63 31.16
N GLN A 244 26.20 -17.83 31.28
CA GLN A 244 25.62 -18.66 32.35
C GLN A 244 25.92 -20.14 32.03
N PRO A 245 26.41 -20.94 33.01
CA PRO A 245 26.58 -22.38 32.83
C PRO A 245 25.22 -23.04 32.52
N GLY A 246 25.15 -23.82 31.44
CA GLY A 246 23.92 -24.49 31.03
C GLY A 246 23.51 -25.61 32.01
N HIS A 247 22.27 -25.57 32.48
CA HIS A 247 21.63 -26.59 33.32
C HIS A 247 20.99 -27.73 32.51
N LEU A 248 21.74 -28.39 31.62
CA LEU A 248 21.23 -29.56 30.91
C LEU A 248 22.21 -30.73 31.02
N ASP A 249 21.92 -31.64 31.96
CA ASP A 249 22.48 -32.99 31.95
C ASP A 249 21.87 -33.76 30.78
N VAL A 250 22.61 -33.89 29.68
CA VAL A 250 22.30 -34.85 28.62
C VAL A 250 22.77 -36.23 29.05
N THR A 251 21.83 -37.06 29.52
CA THR A 251 22.06 -38.50 29.71
C THR A 251 22.12 -39.17 28.34
N GLY A 252 23.28 -39.74 28.00
CA GLY A 252 23.49 -40.61 26.84
C GLY A 252 23.04 -42.06 27.08
#